data_AF-A0A4C1T7I2-F1
#
_entry.id   AF-A0A4C1T7I2-F1
#
_cell.length_a   1.000
_cell.length_b   1.000
_cell.length_c   1.000
_cell.angle_alpha   90.00
_cell.angle_beta   90.00
_cell.angle_gamma   90.00
#
_symmetry.space_group_name_H-M   'P 1'
#
loop_
_entity.id
_entity.type
_entity.pdbx_description
1 polymer ?
#
loop_
_entity_poly.entity_id
_entity_poly.type
_entity_poly.pdbx_seq_one_letter_code
_entity_poly.pdbx_strand_id
1 'polypeptide(L)'
;MVTLAEDLHFNIITPLTPTYYPNDVNLRPDILDIALMKGVTLKLSYIEPLQCLNSDHRPVLMRLGSLIGDCPPTVKTITNWQKVSIALEKIDTVILNSIPNDIVSTDDIDNAIGALTNHIRTVVDDSSRIVPANSDRKELPRDVRELIRAKNAALRLASKYPHVRIGPMRVLSNVK
;
A
#
# COMPACT_ATOMS: atom_id res chain seq x y z
N MET A 1 11.62 10.62 -17.90
CA MET A 1 11.17 9.48 -17.08
C MET A 1 11.38 8.16 -17.80
N VAL A 2 10.86 8.00 -19.03
CA VAL A 2 11.04 6.78 -19.84
C VAL A 2 12.52 6.44 -20.06
N THR A 3 13.33 7.41 -20.46
CA THR A 3 14.78 7.25 -20.64
C THR A 3 15.49 6.76 -19.37
N LEU A 4 15.18 7.37 -18.22
CA LEU A 4 15.72 6.96 -16.92
C LEU A 4 15.27 5.54 -16.52
N ALA A 5 14.03 5.18 -16.83
CA ALA A 5 13.51 3.85 -16.54
C ALA A 5 14.17 2.78 -17.42
N GLU A 6 14.46 3.10 -18.68
CA GLU A 6 15.21 2.23 -19.59
C GLU A 6 16.64 2.02 -19.08
N ASP A 7 17.35 3.11 -18.75
CA ASP A 7 18.72 3.08 -18.23
C ASP A 7 18.83 2.24 -16.94
N LEU A 8 17.84 2.35 -16.06
CA LEU A 8 17.83 1.67 -14.76
C LEU A 8 17.08 0.32 -14.80
N HIS A 9 16.56 -0.09 -15.95
CA HIS A 9 15.80 -1.32 -16.19
C HIS A 9 14.58 -1.46 -15.26
N PHE A 10 13.79 -0.40 -15.13
CA PHE A 10 12.48 -0.41 -14.48
C PHE A 10 11.36 -0.60 -15.50
N ASN A 11 10.37 -1.40 -15.11
CA ASN A 11 9.06 -1.42 -15.76
C ASN A 11 8.19 -0.33 -15.12
N ILE A 12 7.71 0.62 -15.93
CA ILE A 12 6.71 1.60 -15.50
C ILE A 12 5.32 1.00 -15.70
N ILE A 13 4.52 1.02 -14.64
CA ILE A 13 3.15 0.52 -14.66
C ILE A 13 2.23 1.65 -14.22
N THR A 14 1.31 2.02 -15.10
CA THR A 14 0.37 3.10 -14.86
C THR A 14 -1.05 2.55 -14.73
N PRO A 15 -1.88 3.12 -13.85
CA PRO A 15 -3.30 2.89 -13.88
C PRO A 15 -3.93 3.33 -15.21
N LEU A 16 -5.06 2.72 -15.60
CA LEU A 16 -5.77 3.06 -16.84
C LEU A 16 -6.66 4.31 -16.72
N THR A 17 -6.84 4.82 -15.51
CA THR A 17 -7.65 6.01 -15.23
C THR A 17 -6.85 6.99 -14.38
N PRO A 18 -7.20 8.30 -14.42
CA PRO A 18 -6.56 9.32 -13.61
C PRO A 18 -6.51 8.93 -12.14
N THR A 19 -5.41 9.27 -11.48
CA THR A 19 -5.25 9.11 -10.03
C THR A 19 -5.43 10.43 -9.32
N TYR A 20 -5.27 11.55 -10.02
CA TYR A 20 -5.48 12.89 -9.48
C TYR A 20 -6.70 13.56 -10.11
N TYR A 21 -7.55 14.13 -9.27
CA TYR A 21 -8.76 14.86 -9.62
C TYR A 21 -8.75 16.21 -8.89
N PRO A 22 -8.25 17.27 -9.55
CA PRO A 22 -8.18 18.59 -8.94
C PRO A 22 -9.57 19.13 -8.60
N ASN A 23 -9.67 19.88 -7.51
CA ASN A 23 -10.91 20.56 -7.12
C ASN A 23 -11.26 21.75 -8.03
N ASP A 24 -10.26 22.33 -8.71
CA ASP A 24 -10.44 23.41 -9.68
C ASP A 24 -11.04 22.85 -10.98
N VAL A 25 -12.23 23.36 -11.34
CA VAL A 25 -12.97 22.97 -12.55
C VAL A 25 -12.24 23.29 -13.87
N ASN A 26 -11.22 24.16 -13.83
CA ASN A 26 -10.41 24.48 -14.99
C ASN A 26 -9.29 23.47 -15.23
N LEU A 27 -8.92 22.71 -14.20
CA LEU A 27 -7.87 21.69 -14.25
C LEU A 27 -8.47 20.34 -14.64
N ARG A 28 -7.70 19.56 -15.38
CA ARG A 28 -8.13 18.23 -15.85
C ARG A 28 -7.57 17.15 -14.93
N PRO A 29 -8.31 16.06 -14.71
CA PRO A 29 -7.77 14.87 -14.05
C PRO A 29 -6.52 14.34 -14.76
N ASP A 30 -5.56 13.83 -14.00
CA ASP A 30 -4.29 13.32 -14.52
C ASP A 30 -3.81 12.05 -13.78
N ILE A 31 -2.83 11.35 -14.36
CA ILE A 31 -2.17 10.18 -13.76
C ILE A 31 -0.85 10.66 -13.13
N LEU A 32 -0.84 10.80 -11.81
CA LEU A 32 0.35 11.21 -11.05
C LEU A 32 0.94 10.07 -10.23
N ASP A 33 0.13 9.06 -9.91
CA ASP A 33 0.52 7.93 -9.09
C ASP A 33 0.80 6.72 -9.99
N ILE A 34 2.06 6.30 -10.05
CA ILE A 34 2.56 5.21 -10.90
C ILE A 34 3.36 4.21 -10.07
N ALA A 35 3.43 2.96 -10.55
CA ALA A 35 4.26 1.92 -9.95
C ALA A 35 5.50 1.67 -10.81
N LEU A 36 6.65 1.52 -10.14
CA LEU A 36 7.92 1.11 -10.78
C LEU A 36 8.29 -0.28 -10.29
N MET A 37 8.58 -1.20 -11.20
CA MET A 37 9.00 -2.56 -10.88
C MET A 37 10.39 -2.87 -11.43
N LYS A 38 11.25 -3.48 -10.62
CA LYS A 38 12.57 -3.98 -11.04
C LYS A 38 12.83 -5.34 -10.42
N GLY A 39 13.21 -6.31 -11.25
CA GLY A 39 13.56 -7.66 -10.79
C GLY A 39 12.41 -8.46 -10.16
N VAL A 40 11.15 -8.07 -10.39
CA VAL A 40 9.99 -8.78 -9.86
C VAL A 40 9.48 -9.79 -10.89
N THR A 41 9.47 -11.07 -10.53
CA THR A 41 9.02 -12.18 -11.39
C THR A 41 7.53 -12.51 -11.26
N LEU A 42 6.83 -11.84 -10.35
CA LEU A 42 5.40 -12.03 -10.14
C LEU A 42 4.58 -11.46 -11.30
N LYS A 43 3.58 -12.22 -11.76
CA LYS A 43 2.65 -11.76 -12.80
C LYS A 43 1.78 -10.62 -12.26
N LEU A 44 1.74 -9.49 -12.98
CA LEU A 44 0.76 -8.44 -12.74
C LEU A 44 -0.64 -8.93 -13.14
N SER A 45 -1.57 -8.95 -12.19
CA SER A 45 -2.96 -9.30 -12.48
C SER A 45 -3.76 -8.07 -12.89
N TYR A 46 -3.68 -6.99 -12.10
CA TYR A 46 -4.31 -5.71 -12.42
C TYR A 46 -3.72 -4.57 -11.59
N ILE A 47 -3.92 -3.36 -12.07
CA ILE A 47 -3.67 -2.10 -11.38
C ILE A 47 -4.88 -1.19 -11.60
N GLU A 48 -5.49 -0.69 -10.53
CA GLU A 48 -6.68 0.16 -10.61
C GLU A 48 -6.68 1.26 -9.55
N PRO A 49 -7.09 2.49 -9.87
CA PRO A 49 -7.34 3.51 -8.86
C PRO A 49 -8.61 3.18 -8.09
N LEU A 50 -8.54 3.21 -6.76
CA LEU A 50 -9.66 2.98 -5.87
C LEU A 50 -10.40 4.28 -5.58
N GLN A 51 -11.72 4.15 -5.49
CA GLN A 51 -12.61 5.25 -5.14
C GLN A 51 -13.10 5.09 -3.71
N CYS A 52 -12.18 5.27 -2.76
CA CYS A 52 -12.40 4.92 -1.36
C CYS A 52 -12.07 6.05 -0.37
N LEU A 53 -11.40 7.12 -0.80
CA LEU A 53 -10.93 8.22 0.05
C LEU A 53 -11.44 9.59 -0.42
N ASN A 54 -11.38 10.59 0.48
CA ASN A 54 -11.79 11.99 0.22
C ASN A 54 -10.65 12.87 -0.32
N SER A 55 -9.55 12.28 -0.77
CA SER A 55 -8.48 13.07 -1.38
C SER A 55 -8.82 13.34 -2.84
N ASP A 56 -8.31 14.46 -3.34
CA ASP A 56 -8.10 14.72 -4.76
C ASP A 56 -7.23 13.64 -5.43
N HIS A 57 -6.43 12.89 -4.66
CA HIS A 57 -5.79 11.65 -5.10
C HIS A 57 -6.64 10.40 -4.82
N ARG A 58 -6.64 9.50 -5.80
CA ARG A 58 -7.20 8.15 -5.73
C ARG A 58 -6.08 7.16 -5.47
N PRO A 59 -6.12 6.41 -4.35
CA PRO A 59 -5.10 5.42 -4.07
C PRO A 59 -5.09 4.34 -5.15
N VAL A 60 -3.91 3.86 -5.54
CA VAL A 60 -3.74 2.83 -6.56
C VAL A 60 -3.63 1.46 -5.90
N LEU A 61 -4.51 0.53 -6.29
CA LEU A 61 -4.42 -0.88 -5.92
C LEU A 61 -3.72 -1.64 -7.04
N MET A 62 -2.64 -2.34 -6.69
CA MET A 62 -1.89 -3.19 -7.60
C MET A 62 -1.82 -4.60 -7.03
N ARG A 63 -2.18 -5.60 -7.85
CA ARG A 63 -2.14 -7.01 -7.46
C ARG A 63 -1.10 -7.77 -8.29
N LEU A 64 -0.22 -8.48 -7.59
CA LEU A 64 0.88 -9.28 -8.13
C LEU A 64 0.71 -10.75 -7.68
N GLY A 65 0.96 -11.71 -8.56
CA GLY A 65 0.97 -13.15 -8.25
C GLY A 65 -0.18 -13.96 -8.89
N SER A 66 -0.34 -15.21 -8.44
CA SER A 66 -1.33 -16.16 -8.97
C SER A 66 -2.77 -15.82 -8.53
N LEU A 67 -3.74 -16.03 -9.42
CA LEU A 67 -5.18 -15.96 -9.14
C LEU A 67 -5.71 -17.25 -8.46
N ILE A 68 -4.85 -18.24 -8.23
CA ILE A 68 -5.25 -19.55 -7.72
C ILE A 68 -5.32 -19.50 -6.19
N GLY A 69 -6.56 -19.52 -5.68
CA GLY A 69 -6.87 -19.78 -4.28
C GLY A 69 -7.00 -18.54 -3.42
N ASP A 70 -8.02 -17.73 -3.67
CA ASP A 70 -8.48 -16.66 -2.77
C ASP A 70 -9.13 -17.25 -1.49
N CYS A 71 -8.38 -18.08 -0.76
CA CYS A 71 -8.64 -18.23 0.67
C CYS A 71 -7.82 -17.14 1.35
N PRO A 72 -8.43 -16.01 1.75
CA PRO A 72 -7.73 -15.08 2.62
C PRO A 72 -7.17 -15.89 3.80
N PRO A 73 -5.92 -15.63 4.21
CA PRO A 73 -5.32 -16.33 5.35
C PRO A 73 -6.34 -16.34 6.49
N THR A 74 -6.68 -17.51 7.01
CA THR A 74 -7.69 -17.62 8.08
C THR A 74 -7.23 -16.92 9.36
N VAL A 75 -5.91 -16.72 9.47
CA VAL A 75 -5.24 -16.04 10.56
C VAL A 75 -4.24 -15.01 10.04
N LYS A 76 -3.98 -13.99 10.85
CA LYS A 76 -2.92 -12.99 10.65
C LYS A 76 -2.08 -12.87 11.91
N THR A 77 -0.80 -12.61 11.75
CA THR A 77 0.11 -12.31 12.86
C THR A 77 0.07 -10.82 13.15
N ILE A 78 -0.25 -10.46 14.40
CA ILE A 78 -0.12 -9.09 14.88
C ILE A 78 1.04 -9.06 15.86
N THR A 79 2.04 -8.26 15.55
CA THR A 79 3.21 -8.02 16.41
C THR A 79 3.00 -6.75 17.23
N ASN A 80 3.19 -6.84 18.55
CA ASN A 80 3.27 -5.66 19.41
C ASN A 80 4.67 -5.05 19.32
N TRP A 81 4.85 -4.09 18.41
CA TRP A 81 6.13 -3.42 18.17
C TRP A 81 6.70 -2.69 19.39
N GLN A 82 5.84 -2.18 20.28
CA GLN A 82 6.31 -1.57 21.52
C GLN A 82 6.92 -2.61 22.47
N LYS A 83 6.31 -3.80 22.56
CA LYS A 83 6.87 -4.92 23.33
C LYS A 83 8.18 -5.42 22.73
N VAL A 84 8.28 -5.51 21.40
CA VAL A 84 9.54 -5.84 20.70
C VAL A 84 10.63 -4.82 21.05
N SER A 85 10.32 -3.53 20.98
CA SER A 85 11.29 -2.47 21.32
C SER A 85 11.81 -2.60 22.75
N ILE A 86 10.92 -2.80 23.72
CA ILE A 86 11.30 -2.95 25.14
C ILE A 86 12.12 -4.23 25.35
N ALA A 87 11.76 -5.33 24.69
CA ALA A 87 12.44 -6.60 24.82
C ALA A 87 13.84 -6.60 24.17
N LEU A 88 14.03 -5.87 23.07
CA LEU A 88 15.36 -5.68 22.45
C LEU A 88 16.22 -4.67 23.21
N GLU A 89 15.63 -3.63 23.80
CA GLU A 89 16.36 -2.65 24.63
C GLU A 89 16.83 -3.25 25.95
N LYS A 90 16.04 -4.18 26.49
CA LYS A 90 16.43 -4.95 27.67
C LYS A 90 17.55 -5.90 27.27
N ILE A 91 18.78 -5.50 27.56
CA ILE A 91 19.96 -6.35 27.42
C ILE A 91 19.78 -7.57 28.30
N ASP A 92 19.27 -8.66 27.72
CA ASP A 92 19.27 -9.95 28.40
C ASP A 92 20.69 -10.50 28.32
N THR A 93 21.34 -10.59 29.48
CA THR A 93 22.71 -11.13 29.67
C THR A 93 22.91 -12.49 29.00
N VAL A 94 21.84 -13.26 28.81
CA VAL A 94 21.84 -14.56 28.14
C VAL A 94 22.22 -14.47 26.65
N ILE A 95 21.85 -13.41 25.93
CA ILE A 95 22.14 -13.28 24.48
C ILE A 95 23.55 -12.74 24.23
N LEU A 96 24.04 -11.86 25.10
CA LEU A 96 25.44 -11.44 25.02
C LEU A 96 26.42 -12.57 25.39
N ASN A 97 25.97 -13.58 26.14
CA ASN A 97 26.80 -14.74 26.47
C ASN A 97 26.94 -15.76 25.32
N SER A 98 26.06 -15.73 24.32
CA SER A 98 26.12 -16.62 23.15
C SER A 98 26.85 -16.02 21.95
N ILE A 99 27.18 -14.72 22.00
CA ILE A 99 27.99 -14.05 20.99
C ILE A 99 29.46 -14.09 21.46
N PRO A 100 30.39 -14.64 20.66
CA PRO A 100 31.81 -14.63 21.01
C PRO A 100 32.31 -13.20 21.23
N ASN A 101 33.00 -12.94 22.34
CA ASN A 101 33.58 -11.61 22.63
C ASN A 101 34.73 -11.27 21.66
N ASP A 102 35.42 -12.28 21.14
CA ASP A 102 36.45 -12.15 20.13
C ASP A 102 36.01 -12.85 18.84
N ILE A 103 35.98 -12.12 17.73
CA ILE A 103 35.73 -12.66 16.39
C ILE A 103 37.07 -12.95 15.76
N VAL A 104 37.50 -14.21 15.79
CA VAL A 104 38.83 -14.62 15.30
C VAL A 104 38.71 -15.34 13.94
N SER A 105 37.59 -16.01 13.70
CA SER A 105 37.35 -16.82 12.51
C SER A 105 36.08 -16.40 11.76
N THR A 106 35.94 -16.88 10.53
CA THR A 106 34.69 -16.75 9.77
C THR A 106 33.53 -17.50 10.42
N ASP A 107 33.81 -18.62 11.09
CA ASP A 107 32.80 -19.39 11.80
C ASP A 107 32.23 -18.57 12.99
N ASP A 108 33.06 -17.77 13.65
CA ASP A 108 32.60 -16.86 14.72
C ASP A 108 31.65 -15.78 14.19
N ILE A 109 31.87 -15.30 12.95
CA ILE A 109 30.98 -14.36 12.27
C ILE A 109 29.62 -15.02 12.02
N ASP A 110 29.61 -16.20 11.41
CA ASP A 110 28.38 -16.93 11.11
C ASP A 110 27.60 -17.27 12.39
N ASN A 111 28.31 -17.65 13.46
CA ASN A 111 27.73 -17.91 14.76
C ASN A 111 27.10 -16.65 15.39
N ALA A 112 27.77 -15.49 15.31
CA ALA A 112 27.24 -14.23 15.82
C ALA A 112 25.99 -13.78 15.04
N ILE A 113 26.01 -13.90 13.71
CA ILE A 113 24.85 -13.62 12.85
C ILE A 113 23.69 -14.54 13.22
N GLY A 114 23.96 -15.84 13.39
CA GLY A 114 22.97 -16.83 13.79
C GLY A 114 22.35 -16.51 15.15
N ALA A 115 23.18 -16.18 16.14
CA ALA A 115 22.74 -15.83 17.49
C ALA A 115 21.84 -14.59 17.50
N LEU A 116 22.26 -13.51 16.82
CA LEU A 116 21.48 -12.28 16.71
C LEU A 116 20.16 -12.51 15.97
N THR A 117 20.20 -13.24 14.85
CA THR A 117 19.01 -13.55 14.04
C THR A 117 17.99 -14.35 14.85
N ASN A 118 18.46 -15.36 15.59
CA ASN A 118 17.59 -16.19 16.42
C ASN A 118 16.99 -15.36 17.56
N HIS A 119 17.77 -14.49 18.19
CA HIS A 119 17.24 -13.62 19.25
C HIS A 119 16.14 -12.69 18.74
N ILE A 120 16.37 -11.97 17.64
CA ILE A 120 15.36 -11.08 17.04
C ILE A 120 14.11 -11.88 16.67
N ARG A 121 14.27 -13.07 16.07
CA ARG A 121 13.15 -13.94 15.72
C ARG A 121 12.34 -14.31 16.98
N THR A 122 12.99 -14.77 18.03
CA THR A 122 12.33 -15.13 19.29
C THR A 122 11.59 -13.94 19.91
N VAL A 123 12.20 -12.76 19.97
CA VAL A 123 11.55 -11.56 20.52
C VAL A 123 10.33 -11.15 19.70
N VAL A 124 10.41 -11.23 18.37
CA VAL A 124 9.29 -10.96 17.47
C VAL A 124 8.18 -11.99 17.69
N ASP A 125 8.51 -13.27 17.77
CA ASP A 125 7.54 -14.35 17.99
C ASP A 125 6.83 -14.22 19.35
N ASP A 126 7.58 -13.99 20.43
CA ASP A 126 7.06 -13.80 21.79
C ASP A 126 6.24 -12.51 21.95
N SER A 127 6.46 -11.55 21.07
CA SER A 127 5.71 -10.29 20.99
C SER A 127 4.57 -10.33 19.99
N SER A 128 4.41 -11.45 19.29
CA SER A 128 3.38 -11.65 18.29
C SER A 128 2.25 -12.50 18.81
N ARG A 129 1.07 -12.33 18.22
CA ARG A 129 -0.06 -13.23 18.40
C ARG A 129 -0.73 -13.51 17.08
N ILE A 130 -1.19 -14.74 16.94
CA ILE A 130 -2.00 -15.16 15.81
C ILE A 130 -3.45 -14.80 16.14
N VAL A 131 -4.08 -13.99 15.29
CA VAL A 131 -5.49 -13.63 15.41
C VAL A 131 -6.25 -14.09 14.17
N PRO A 132 -7.55 -14.41 14.27
CA PRO A 132 -8.38 -14.62 13.09
C PRO A 132 -8.26 -13.42 12.15
N ALA A 133 -8.18 -13.64 10.83
CA ALA A 133 -8.05 -12.51 9.90
C ALA A 133 -9.23 -11.52 10.00
N ASN A 134 -10.39 -12.04 10.41
CA ASN A 134 -11.62 -11.29 10.68
C ASN A 134 -11.69 -10.69 12.10
N SER A 135 -10.64 -10.77 12.92
CA SER A 135 -10.67 -10.22 14.29
C SER A 135 -10.86 -8.71 14.25
N ASP A 136 -12.01 -8.27 14.76
CA ASP A 136 -12.40 -6.91 15.13
C ASP A 136 -11.91 -5.82 14.17
N ARG A 137 -12.33 -5.91 12.91
CA ARG A 137 -12.61 -4.65 12.21
C ARG A 137 -13.75 -4.02 12.99
N LYS A 138 -13.46 -2.98 13.79
CA LYS A 138 -14.52 -2.12 14.33
C LYS A 138 -15.34 -1.67 13.13
N GLU A 139 -16.51 -2.28 12.95
CA GLU A 139 -17.41 -1.85 11.90
C GLU A 139 -17.75 -0.40 12.18
N LEU A 140 -17.63 0.44 11.15
CA LEU A 140 -18.13 1.79 11.24
C LEU A 140 -19.62 1.73 11.56
N PRO A 141 -20.13 2.68 12.38
CA PRO A 141 -21.56 2.87 12.56
C PRO A 141 -22.31 2.87 11.21
N ARG A 142 -23.53 2.32 11.21
CA ARG A 142 -24.31 2.07 9.99
C ARG A 142 -24.49 3.33 9.15
N ASP A 143 -24.85 4.42 9.81
CA ASP A 143 -25.01 5.77 9.27
C ASP A 143 -23.74 6.26 8.57
N VAL A 144 -22.58 6.11 9.21
CA VAL A 144 -21.28 6.48 8.60
C VAL A 144 -21.00 5.64 7.36
N ARG A 145 -21.29 4.33 7.40
CA ARG A 145 -21.11 3.44 6.24
C ARG A 145 -22.06 3.80 5.09
N GLU A 146 -23.29 4.19 5.39
CA GLU A 146 -24.27 4.65 4.39
C GLU A 146 -23.84 5.97 3.75
N LEU A 147 -23.34 6.93 4.53
CA LEU A 147 -22.76 8.18 4.02
C LEU A 147 -21.56 7.93 3.11
N ILE A 148 -20.66 7.02 3.50
CA ILE A 148 -19.51 6.62 2.66
C ILE A 148 -19.99 5.98 1.35
N ARG A 149 -21.00 5.09 1.40
CA ARG A 149 -21.56 4.46 0.20
C ARG A 149 -22.21 5.48 -0.73
N ALA A 150 -23.05 6.37 -0.21
CA ALA A 150 -23.72 7.41 -0.99
C ALA A 150 -22.71 8.34 -1.65
N LYS A 151 -21.70 8.78 -0.90
CA LYS A 151 -20.61 9.60 -1.41
C LYS A 151 -19.82 8.88 -2.51
N ASN A 152 -19.38 7.64 -2.27
CA ASN A 152 -18.62 6.87 -3.26
C ASN A 152 -19.44 6.63 -4.53
N ALA A 153 -20.76 6.43 -4.41
CA ALA A 153 -21.66 6.33 -5.56
C ALA A 153 -21.74 7.64 -6.35
N ALA A 154 -21.88 8.79 -5.68
CA ALA A 154 -21.88 10.10 -6.33
C ALA A 154 -20.55 10.39 -7.04
N LEU A 155 -19.42 10.08 -6.40
CA LEU A 155 -18.10 10.23 -7.02
C LEU A 155 -17.95 9.30 -8.26
N ARG A 156 -18.48 8.07 -8.23
CA ARG A 156 -18.47 7.15 -9.39
C ARG A 156 -19.22 7.74 -10.58
N LEU A 157 -20.38 8.34 -10.31
CA LEU A 157 -21.20 9.02 -11.33
C LEU A 157 -20.46 10.22 -11.92
N ALA A 158 -19.85 11.06 -11.08
CA ALA A 158 -19.09 12.23 -11.52
C ALA A 158 -17.89 11.85 -12.41
N SER A 159 -17.16 10.76 -12.07
CA SER A 159 -16.05 10.30 -12.91
C SER A 159 -16.46 9.75 -14.27
N LYS A 160 -17.71 9.34 -14.46
CA LYS A 160 -18.21 8.84 -15.75
C LYS A 160 -18.47 9.97 -16.75
N TYR A 161 -18.69 11.18 -16.27
CA TYR A 161 -18.95 12.37 -17.07
C TYR A 161 -18.10 13.54 -16.58
N PRO A 162 -16.77 13.53 -16.83
CA PRO A 162 -15.97 14.72 -16.59
C PRO A 162 -16.54 15.84 -17.46
N HIS A 163 -17.01 16.92 -16.83
CA HIS A 163 -17.79 17.99 -17.43
C HIS A 163 -17.41 18.26 -18.90
N VAL A 164 -18.32 17.93 -19.82
CA VAL A 164 -18.33 18.56 -21.15
C VAL A 164 -18.45 20.05 -20.87
N ARG A 165 -17.46 20.84 -21.30
CA ARG A 165 -17.62 22.30 -21.38
C ARG A 165 -18.85 22.56 -22.24
N ILE A 166 -19.97 22.88 -21.62
CA ILE A 166 -21.02 23.62 -22.31
C ILE A 166 -20.37 24.99 -22.53
N GLY A 167 -19.77 25.17 -23.72
CA GLY A 167 -19.32 26.49 -24.16
C GLY A 167 -20.47 27.48 -24.07
N PRO A 168 -20.19 28.79 -23.95
CA PRO A 168 -21.25 29.78 -23.80
C PRO A 168 -22.23 29.61 -24.96
N MET A 169 -23.50 29.39 -24.60
CA MET A 169 -24.59 29.28 -25.56
C MET A 169 -24.58 30.56 -26.39
N ARG A 170 -24.18 30.47 -27.67
CA ARG A 170 -24.23 31.61 -28.58
C ARG A 170 -25.70 32.01 -28.67
N VAL A 171 -26.03 33.13 -28.04
CA VAL A 171 -27.28 33.85 -28.33
C VAL A 171 -27.19 34.25 -29.79
N LEU A 172 -28.08 33.69 -30.63
CA LEU A 172 -28.27 34.15 -31.98
C LEU A 172 -28.78 35.59 -31.90
N SER A 173 -27.89 36.55 -32.13
CA SER A 173 -28.26 37.93 -32.37
C SER A 173 -28.98 37.99 -33.73
N ASN A 174 -30.30 38.16 -33.71
CA ASN A 174 -31.04 38.54 -34.90
C ASN A 174 -30.62 39.96 -35.29
N VAL A 175 -29.85 40.07 -36.36
CA VAL A 175 -29.63 41.34 -37.06
C VAL A 175 -30.83 41.59 -37.95
N LYS A 176 -31.39 42.80 -37.77
CA LYS A 176 -32.50 43.48 -38.46
C LYS A 176 -33.04 42.87 -39.75
#